data_AF-A0A366AYF9-F1
#
_entry.id   AF-A0A366AYF9-F1
#
_cell.length_a   1.000
_cell.length_b   1.000
_cell.length_c   1.000
_cell.angle_alpha   90.00
_cell.angle_beta   90.00
_cell.angle_gamma   90.00
#
_symmetry.space_group_name_H-M   'P 1'
#
loop_
_entity.id
_entity.type
_entity.pdbx_description
1 polymer ?
#
loop_
_entity_poly.entity_id
_entity_poly.type
_entity_poly.pdbx_seq_one_letter_code
_entity_poly.pdbx_strand_id
1 'polypeptide(L)'
;MTRLDKIEYLEQLLNQTEENYADTFKADVTMFFDDDFSEENSKLQFLDNINSKQEIEIWVDRLTSRFVMKFDSEFETENDFIYNYLENG
;
A
#
# COMPACT_ATOMS: atom_id res chain seq x y z
N MET A 1 15.61 6.09 -8.79
CA MET A 1 15.35 6.09 -7.34
C MET A 1 15.97 4.84 -6.75
N THR A 2 16.58 4.95 -5.58
CA THR A 2 17.02 3.78 -4.80
C THR A 2 15.81 3.05 -4.22
N ARG A 3 15.98 1.83 -3.70
CA ARG A 3 14.90 1.10 -3.01
C ARG A 3 14.47 1.85 -1.75
N LEU A 4 15.43 2.29 -0.94
CA LEU A 4 15.18 3.13 0.22
C LEU A 4 14.37 4.39 -0.12
N ASP A 5 14.70 5.11 -1.20
CA ASP A 5 13.93 6.30 -1.62
C ASP A 5 12.45 5.97 -1.92
N LYS A 6 12.17 4.76 -2.44
CA LYS A 6 10.80 4.31 -2.74
C LYS A 6 10.05 3.95 -1.46
N ILE A 7 10.72 3.30 -0.52
CA ILE A 7 10.15 2.90 0.77
C ILE A 7 9.79 4.15 1.59
N GLU A 8 10.74 5.09 1.73
CA GLU A 8 10.51 6.36 2.43
C GLU A 8 9.36 7.16 1.78
N TYR A 9 9.27 7.12 0.43
CA TYR A 9 8.19 7.80 -0.28
C TYR A 9 6.83 7.14 -0.07
N LEU A 10 6.77 5.80 -0.07
CA LEU A 10 5.56 5.05 0.22
C LEU A 10 5.09 5.34 1.66
N GLU A 11 5.99 5.29 2.64
CA GLU A 11 5.70 5.62 4.03
C GLU A 11 5.11 7.03 4.17
N GLN A 12 5.73 8.02 3.52
CA GLN A 12 5.21 9.38 3.50
C GLN A 12 3.81 9.47 2.91
N LEU A 13 3.55 8.74 1.82
CA LEU A 13 2.26 8.76 1.13
C LEU A 13 1.14 8.10 1.97
N LEU A 14 1.46 7.02 2.67
CA LEU A 14 0.51 6.32 3.55
C LEU A 14 0.23 7.10 4.85
N ASN A 15 1.21 7.84 5.35
CA ASN A 15 1.06 8.68 6.55
C ASN A 15 0.49 10.08 6.27
N GLN A 16 0.15 10.40 5.02
CA GLN A 16 -0.56 11.65 4.71
C GLN A 16 -1.96 11.66 5.31
N THR A 17 -2.37 12.83 5.79
CA THR A 17 -3.72 13.06 6.31
C THR A 17 -4.78 12.61 5.30
N GLU A 18 -5.83 11.97 5.79
CA GLU A 18 -6.98 11.55 4.99
C GLU A 18 -7.63 12.75 4.29
N GLU A 19 -7.58 12.81 2.96
CA GLU A 19 -8.28 13.83 2.17
C GLU A 19 -9.64 13.32 1.67
N ASN A 20 -9.81 12.00 1.56
CA ASN A 20 -11.03 11.35 1.09
C ASN A 20 -11.30 10.00 1.77
N TYR A 21 -12.47 9.39 1.50
CA TYR A 21 -12.85 8.10 2.11
C TYR A 21 -11.90 6.95 1.75
N ALA A 22 -11.34 6.91 0.54
CA ALA A 22 -10.39 5.86 0.18
C ALA A 22 -9.09 5.97 1.01
N ASP A 23 -8.72 7.19 1.43
CA ASP A 23 -7.53 7.40 2.25
C ASP A 23 -7.64 6.80 3.65
N THR A 24 -8.84 6.52 4.16
CA THR A 24 -9.01 5.87 5.47
C THR A 24 -8.35 4.48 5.50
N PHE A 25 -8.25 3.83 4.34
CA PHE A 25 -7.59 2.52 4.20
C PHE A 25 -6.06 2.60 4.17
N LYS A 26 -5.46 3.79 4.06
CA LYS A 26 -3.99 3.91 4.11
C LYS A 26 -3.43 3.43 5.45
N ALA A 27 -4.15 3.66 6.54
CA ALA A 27 -3.79 3.15 7.86
C ALA A 27 -3.74 1.61 7.88
N ASP A 28 -4.72 0.94 7.26
CA ASP A 28 -4.73 -0.52 7.16
C ASP A 28 -3.58 -1.04 6.30
N VAL A 29 -3.23 -0.31 5.23
CA VAL A 29 -2.04 -0.63 4.41
C VAL A 29 -0.75 -0.48 5.19
N THR A 30 -0.61 0.56 6.02
CA THR A 30 0.53 0.72 6.93
C THR A 30 0.61 -0.44 7.93
N MET A 31 -0.52 -0.81 8.54
CA MET A 31 -0.59 -1.94 9.48
C MET A 31 -0.26 -3.28 8.81
N PHE A 32 -0.62 -3.47 7.53
CA PHE A 32 -0.24 -4.68 6.78
C PHE A 32 1.28 -4.84 6.67
N PHE A 33 2.02 -3.73 6.60
CA PHE A 33 3.48 -3.75 6.61
C PHE A 33 4.09 -3.85 8.01
N ASP A 34 3.28 -4.10 9.04
CA ASP A 34 3.68 -4.16 10.45
C ASP A 34 4.34 -2.84 10.92
N ASP A 35 3.97 -1.70 10.32
CA ASP A 35 4.65 -0.40 10.48
C ASP A 35 6.17 -0.47 10.17
N ASP A 36 6.65 -1.51 9.48
CA ASP A 36 8.05 -1.74 9.16
C ASP A 36 8.36 -1.30 7.72
N PHE A 37 8.85 -0.06 7.59
CA PHE A 37 9.36 0.53 6.35
C PHE A 37 10.89 0.40 6.24
N SER A 38 11.43 -0.78 6.54
CA SER A 38 12.84 -1.11 6.31
C SER A 38 13.07 -1.85 5.00
N GLU A 39 14.30 -1.83 4.48
CA GLU A 39 14.67 -2.61 3.30
C GLU A 39 14.59 -4.13 3.53
N GLU A 40 14.62 -4.58 4.79
CA GLU A 40 14.54 -5.98 5.20
C GLU A 40 13.11 -6.56 5.10
N ASN A 41 12.08 -5.70 5.11
CA ASN A 41 10.71 -6.14 4.98
C ASN A 41 10.44 -6.75 3.59
N SER A 42 10.21 -8.07 3.56
CA SER A 42 9.96 -8.79 2.31
C SER A 42 8.66 -8.36 1.63
N LYS A 43 7.67 -7.86 2.39
CA LYS A 43 6.40 -7.36 1.83
C LYS A 43 6.60 -6.12 0.96
N LEU A 44 7.72 -5.40 1.11
CA LEU A 44 8.07 -4.22 0.30
C LEU A 44 8.86 -4.57 -0.98
N GLN A 45 9.13 -5.85 -1.25
CA GLN A 45 9.88 -6.27 -2.45
C GLN A 45 9.20 -5.88 -3.76
N PHE A 46 7.87 -5.69 -3.77
CA PHE A 46 7.17 -5.22 -4.98
C PHE A 46 7.67 -3.86 -5.48
N LEU A 47 8.21 -3.01 -4.58
CA LEU A 47 8.80 -1.71 -4.93
C LEU A 47 10.03 -1.84 -5.83
N ASP A 48 10.69 -3.01 -5.87
CA ASP A 48 11.84 -3.24 -6.76
C ASP A 48 11.42 -3.08 -8.24
N ASN A 49 10.16 -3.40 -8.58
CA ASN A 49 9.60 -3.29 -9.93
C ASN A 49 9.02 -1.91 -10.27
N ILE A 50 8.92 -1.01 -9.29
CA ILE A 50 8.39 0.35 -9.49
C ILE A 50 9.49 1.31 -9.91
N ASN A 51 9.30 2.07 -10.98
CA ASN A 51 10.37 2.90 -11.56
C ASN A 51 10.31 4.38 -11.15
N SER A 52 9.19 4.83 -10.58
CA SER A 52 8.95 6.25 -10.30
C SER A 52 8.04 6.49 -9.08
N LYS A 53 8.13 7.70 -8.50
CA LYS A 53 7.20 8.15 -7.43
C LYS A 53 5.74 8.11 -7.87
N GLN A 54 5.49 8.52 -9.12
CA GLN A 54 4.16 8.52 -9.69
C GLN A 54 3.56 7.11 -9.78
N GLU A 55 4.37 6.08 -10.05
CA GLU A 55 3.90 4.69 -10.01
C GLU A 55 3.54 4.23 -8.59
N ILE A 56 4.24 4.72 -7.55
CA ILE A 56 3.89 4.47 -6.14
C ILE A 56 2.53 5.11 -5.82
N GLU A 57 2.32 6.37 -6.23
CA GLU A 57 1.04 7.06 -6.06
C GLU A 57 -0.11 6.32 -6.74
N ILE A 58 0.09 5.93 -8.01
CA ILE A 58 -0.90 5.15 -8.77
C ILE A 58 -1.16 3.80 -8.09
N TRP A 59 -0.14 3.15 -7.53
CA TRP A 59 -0.30 1.89 -6.83
C TRP A 59 -1.16 2.03 -5.57
N VAL A 60 -0.89 3.03 -4.73
CA VAL A 60 -1.68 3.32 -3.53
C VAL A 60 -3.11 3.68 -3.90
N ASP A 61 -3.31 4.59 -4.87
CA ASP A 61 -4.64 5.02 -5.33
C ASP A 61 -5.49 3.85 -5.87
N ARG A 62 -4.86 2.93 -6.61
CA ARG A 62 -5.54 1.72 -7.09
C ARG A 62 -5.90 0.77 -5.96
N LEU A 63 -5.01 0.58 -4.99
CA LEU A 63 -5.26 -0.29 -3.84
C LEU A 63 -6.44 0.26 -3.02
N THR A 64 -6.39 1.53 -2.62
CA THR A 64 -7.44 2.16 -1.81
C THR A 64 -8.77 2.27 -2.58
N SER A 65 -8.74 2.57 -3.88
CA SER A 65 -9.96 2.51 -4.72
C SER A 65 -10.54 1.09 -4.79
N ARG A 66 -9.70 0.06 -4.90
CA ARG A 66 -10.17 -1.33 -4.89
C ARG A 66 -10.74 -1.72 -3.53
N PHE A 67 -10.16 -1.24 -2.42
CA PHE A 67 -10.76 -1.39 -1.10
C PHE A 67 -12.21 -0.87 -1.10
N VAL A 68 -12.42 0.38 -1.50
CA VAL A 68 -13.76 0.98 -1.56
C VAL A 68 -14.74 0.19 -2.44
N MET A 69 -14.26 -0.39 -3.55
CA MET A 69 -15.14 -1.04 -4.53
C MET A 69 -15.41 -2.53 -4.28
N LYS A 70 -14.45 -3.24 -3.68
CA LYS A 70 -14.42 -4.71 -3.66
C LYS A 70 -14.24 -5.31 -2.29
N PHE A 71 -13.71 -4.58 -1.32
CA PHE A 71 -13.48 -5.12 0.01
C PHE A 71 -14.81 -5.43 0.67
N ASP A 72 -14.94 -6.67 1.16
CA ASP A 72 -16.10 -7.12 1.91
C ASP A 72 -15.65 -7.75 3.24
N SER A 73 -15.84 -7.00 4.31
CA SER A 73 -15.45 -7.39 5.68
C SER A 73 -16.19 -8.63 6.20
N GLU A 74 -17.28 -9.08 5.55
CA GLU A 74 -17.94 -10.34 5.91
C GLU A 74 -17.19 -11.57 5.37
N PHE A 75 -16.37 -11.42 4.33
CA PHE A 75 -15.74 -12.53 3.61
C PHE A 75 -14.21 -12.54 3.66
N GLU A 76 -13.56 -11.38 3.83
CA GLU A 76 -12.10 -11.27 3.89
C GLU A 76 -11.62 -10.20 4.87
N THR A 77 -10.36 -10.29 5.29
CA THR A 77 -9.71 -9.24 6.09
C THR A 77 -8.93 -8.27 5.20
N GLU A 78 -8.65 -7.07 5.69
CA GLU A 78 -7.87 -6.06 4.98
C GLU A 78 -6.48 -6.60 4.60
N ASN A 79 -5.88 -7.39 5.50
CA ASN A 79 -4.59 -8.04 5.25
C ASN A 79 -4.67 -9.08 4.13
N ASP A 80 -5.72 -9.90 4.10
CA ASP A 80 -5.94 -10.88 3.03
C ASP A 80 -6.17 -10.17 1.68
N PHE A 81 -6.92 -9.06 1.70
CA PHE A 81 -7.19 -8.25 0.52
C PHE A 81 -5.90 -7.63 -0.05
N ILE A 82 -5.08 -7.02 0.80
CA ILE A 82 -3.80 -6.41 0.39
C ILE A 82 -2.84 -7.48 -0.11
N TYR A 83 -2.75 -8.61 0.57
CA TYR A 83 -1.93 -9.74 0.12
C TYR A 83 -2.38 -10.24 -1.26
N ASN A 84 -3.70 -10.42 -1.46
CA ASN A 84 -4.24 -10.83 -2.76
C ASN A 84 -3.89 -9.82 -3.87
N TYR A 85 -4.00 -8.53 -3.56
CA TYR A 85 -3.65 -7.45 -4.48
C TYR A 85 -2.15 -7.43 -4.82
N LEU A 86 -1.25 -7.72 -3.87
CA LEU A 86 0.18 -7.81 -4.15
C LEU A 86 0.51 -8.99 -5.07
N GLU A 87 -0.17 -10.13 -4.90
CA GLU A 87 0.08 -11.36 -5.67
C GLU A 87 -0.61 -11.38 -7.05
N ASN A 88 -1.78 -10.73 -7.19
CA ASN A 88 -2.65 -10.84 -8.37
C ASN A 88 -3.10 -9.49 -8.97
N GLY A 89 -2.58 -8.37 -8.45
CA GLY A 89 -3.04 -7.00 -8.70
C GLY A 89 -2.81 -6.45 -10.10
#